data_AF-I3E6B8-F1
#
_entry.id   AF-I3E6B8-F1
#
_cell.length_a   1.000
_cell.length_b   1.000
_cell.length_c   1.000
_cell.angle_alpha   90.00
_cell.angle_beta   90.00
_cell.angle_gamma   90.00
#
_symmetry.space_group_name_H-M   'P 1'
#
loop_
_entity.id
_entity.type
_entity.pdbx_description
1 polymer ?
#
loop_
_entity_poly.entity_id
_entity_poly.type
_entity_poly.pdbx_seq_one_letter_code
_entity_poly.pdbx_strand_id
1 'polypeptide(L)' 'MQSSEDFEFTYTYLEVKVVLKGKIVVRDDQGEKYVAEAGDVLIFTPDTTVIFDKESDGEAFYTGHRLPESSFM' A
#
# COMPACT_ATOMS: atom_id res chain seq x y z
N MET A 1 9.75 17.41 -9.73
CA MET A 1 9.63 16.21 -8.89
C MET A 1 8.77 16.62 -7.71
N GLN A 2 7.53 16.13 -7.65
CA GLN A 2 6.63 16.46 -6.55
C GLN A 2 7.22 15.84 -5.28
N SER A 3 7.30 16.61 -4.19
CA SER A 3 7.79 16.07 -2.92
C SER A 3 6.89 14.91 -2.52
N SER A 4 7.47 13.75 -2.25
CA SER A 4 6.72 12.66 -1.64
C SER A 4 6.24 13.15 -0.27
N GLU A 5 4.94 13.10 -0.05
CA GLU A 5 4.32 13.36 1.26
C GLU A 5 3.85 12.01 1.84
N ASP A 6 3.71 11.96 3.16
CA ASP A 6 3.12 10.79 3.80
C ASP A 6 1.67 10.64 3.31
N PHE A 7 1.24 9.42 3.02
CA PHE A 7 -0.08 9.12 2.49
C PHE A 7 -0.82 8.15 3.41
N GLU A 8 -1.81 8.65 4.13
CA GLU A 8 -2.69 7.84 4.97
C GLU A 8 -3.83 7.25 4.15
N PHE A 9 -4.06 5.95 4.31
CA PHE A 9 -5.12 5.24 3.60
C PHE A 9 -5.76 4.17 4.49
N THR A 10 -7.09 4.16 4.54
CA THR A 10 -7.87 3.11 5.22
C THR A 10 -8.42 2.14 4.19
N TYR A 11 -8.02 0.88 4.31
CA TYR A 11 -8.50 -0.20 3.47
C TYR A 11 -9.93 -0.60 3.85
N THR A 12 -10.82 -0.63 2.86
CA THR A 12 -12.22 -1.09 3.01
C THR A 12 -12.48 -2.43 2.32
N TYR A 13 -11.44 -3.00 1.71
CA TYR A 13 -11.45 -4.29 1.01
C TYR A 13 -10.07 -4.94 1.14
N LEU A 14 -9.99 -6.23 0.83
CA LEU A 14 -8.71 -6.95 0.78
C LEU A 14 -7.87 -6.46 -0.42
N GLU A 15 -6.67 -5.96 -0.17
CA GLU A 15 -5.66 -5.69 -1.20
C GLU A 15 -4.41 -6.52 -0.94
N VAL A 16 -3.89 -7.13 -2.00
CA VAL A 16 -2.60 -7.83 -1.98
C VAL A 16 -1.68 -7.11 -2.95
N LYS A 17 -0.49 -6.73 -2.47
CA LYS A 17 0.50 -5.98 -3.22
C LYS A 17 1.85 -6.69 -3.17
N VAL A 18 2.44 -6.90 -4.34
CA VAL A 18 3.78 -7.47 -4.49
C VAL A 18 4.74 -6.36 -4.89
N VAL A 19 5.79 -6.15 -4.09
CA VAL A 19 6.83 -5.16 -4.39
C VAL A 19 7.74 -5.72 -5.48
N LEU A 20 7.89 -4.99 -6.58
CA LEU A 20 8.66 -5.40 -7.74
C LEU A 20 10.06 -4.78 -7.75
N LYS A 21 10.20 -3.56 -7.25
CA LYS A 21 11.47 -2.81 -7.16
C LYS A 21 11.43 -1.83 -5.99
N GLY A 22 12.60 -1.39 -5.54
CA GLY A 22 12.73 -0.40 -4.46
C GLY A 22 12.15 -0.93 -3.14
N LYS A 23 11.65 0.00 -2.31
CA LYS A 23 10.97 -0.32 -1.05
C LYS A 23 9.66 0.42 -0.89
N ILE A 24 8.71 -0.24 -0.24
CA ILE A 24 7.48 0.39 0.27
C ILE A 24 7.55 0.35 1.79
N VAL A 25 7.40 1.52 2.39
CA VAL A 25 7.49 1.70 3.83
C VAL A 25 6.13 2.14 4.34
N VAL A 26 5.54 1.36 5.25
CA VAL A 26 4.24 1.64 5.84
C VAL A 26 4.33 1.70 7.36
N ARG A 27 3.46 2.50 7.96
CA ARG A 27 3.22 2.50 9.41
C ARG A 27 1.77 2.16 9.71
N ASP A 28 1.54 1.46 10.82
CA ASP A 28 0.20 1.28 11.37
C ASP A 28 -0.20 2.45 12.28
N ASP A 29 -1.40 2.36 12.86
CA ASP A 29 -1.97 3.35 13.78
C ASP A 29 -1.24 3.42 15.13
N GLN A 30 -0.46 2.40 15.47
CA GLN A 30 0.44 2.39 16.63
C GLN A 30 1.80 3.03 16.32
N GLY A 31 2.05 3.37 15.05
CA GLY A 31 3.28 3.93 14.56
C GLY A 31 4.38 2.90 14.32
N GLU A 32 4.07 1.61 14.40
CA GLU A 32 5.03 0.55 14.06
C GLU A 32 5.28 0.53 12.56
N LYS A 33 6.56 0.34 12.20
CA LYS A 33 7.05 0.57 10.84
C LYS A 33 7.44 -0.74 10.18
N TYR A 34 6.88 -0.97 9.01
CA TYR A 34 7.13 -2.15 8.19
C TYR A 34 7.78 -1.72 6.87
N VAL A 35 8.86 -2.40 6.50
CA VAL A 35 9.62 -2.14 5.26
C VAL A 35 9.50 -3.39 4.41
N ALA A 36 8.89 -3.25 3.24
CA ALA A 36 8.79 -4.30 2.23
C ALA A 36 9.68 -3.96 1.03
N GLU A 37 10.55 -4.90 0.65
CA GLU A 37 11.47 -4.77 -0.47
C GLU A 37 11.04 -5.66 -1.64
N ALA A 38 11.74 -5.58 -2.77
CA ALA A 38 11.43 -6.37 -3.94
C ALA A 38 11.33 -7.88 -3.64
N GLY A 39 10.17 -8.46 -3.95
CA GLY A 39 9.83 -9.86 -3.65
C GLY A 39 8.90 -10.03 -2.45
N ASP A 40 8.81 -9.04 -1.56
CA ASP A 40 7.88 -9.07 -0.42
C ASP A 40 6.44 -8.82 -0.87
N VAL A 41 5.51 -9.34 -0.06
CA VAL A 41 4.07 -9.21 -0.25
C VAL A 41 3.46 -8.48 0.93
N LEU A 42 2.79 -7.36 0.65
CA LEU A 42 1.96 -6.63 1.60
C LEU A 42 0.51 -7.10 1.43
N ILE A 43 -0.15 -7.42 2.54
CA ILE A 43 -1.55 -7.82 2.57
C ILE A 43 -2.28 -6.86 3.49
N PHE A 44 -3.25 -6.14 2.95
CA PHE A 44 -4.08 -5.21 3.70
C PHE A 44 -5.51 -5.71 3.75
N THR A 45 -6.03 -5.88 4.96
CA THR A 45 -7.42 -6.32 5.20
C THR A 45 -8.35 -5.12 5.40
N PRO A 46 -9.67 -5.30 5.25
CA PRO A 46 -10.63 -4.27 5.62
C PRO A 46 -10.40 -3.75 7.05
N ASP A 47 -10.78 -2.49 7.27
CA ASP A 47 -10.67 -1.78 8.54
C ASP A 47 -9.23 -1.55 9.02
N THR A 48 -8.25 -1.70 8.11
CA THR A 48 -6.83 -1.43 8.38
C THR A 48 -6.45 -0.05 7.86
N THR A 49 -6.02 0.85 8.75
CA THR A 49 -5.42 2.13 8.36
C THR A 49 -3.91 1.99 8.31
N VAL A 50 -3.31 2.44 7.21
CA VAL A 50 -1.86 2.47 7.05
C VAL A 50 -1.41 3.85 6.56
N ILE A 51 -0.20 4.22 6.94
CA ILE A 51 0.45 5.46 6.50
C ILE A 51 1.66 5.07 5.67
N PHE A 52 1.60 5.31 4.36
CA PHE A 52 2.74 5.16 3.47
C PHE A 52 3.72 6.31 3.72
N ASP A 53 4.95 5.96 4.08
CA ASP A 53 6.01 6.92 4.39
C ASP A 53 6.58 7.51 3.08
N LYS A 54 6.82 8.82 3.07
CA LYS A 54 7.39 9.54 1.93
C LYS A 54 8.74 9.02 1.44
N GLU A 55 9.46 8.25 2.26
CA GLU A 55 10.71 7.62 1.85
C GLU A 55 10.53 6.41 0.91
N SER A 56 9.29 5.99 0.66
CA SER A 56 8.98 4.92 -0.28
C SER A 56 9.36 5.31 -1.71
N ASP A 57 10.16 4.47 -2.36
CA ASP A 57 10.60 4.62 -3.76
C ASP A 57 10.22 3.41 -4.61
N GLY A 58 9.44 2.49 -4.05
CA GLY A 58 9.13 1.20 -4.63
C GLY A 58 8.04 1.22 -5.69
N GLU A 59 8.18 0.32 -6.65
CA GLU A 59 7.14 -0.04 -7.62
C GLU A 59 6.49 -1.34 -7.16
N ALA A 60 5.16 -1.42 -7.22
CA ALA A 60 4.45 -2.64 -6.84
C ALA A 60 3.23 -2.92 -7.73
N PHE A 61 3.01 -4.19 -8.00
CA PHE A 61 1.76 -4.69 -8.58
C PHE A 61 0.76 -4.95 -7.44
N TYR A 62 -0.51 -4.61 -7.63
CA TYR A 62 -1.53 -4.87 -6.63
C TYR A 62 -2.82 -5.39 -7.26
N THR A 63 -3.56 -6.17 -6.47
CA THR A 63 -4.92 -6.60 -6.78
C THR A 63 -5.81 -6.39 -5.57
N GLY A 64 -7.02 -5.88 -5.81
CA GLY A 64 -8.00 -5.60 -4.77
C GLY A 64 -9.27 -6.41 -4.98
N HIS A 65 -9.78 -7.02 -3.93
CA HIS A 65 -11.08 -7.68 -3.92
C HIS A 65 -12.20 -6.65 -3.80
N ARG A 66 -12.42 -5.90 -4.88
CA ARG A 66 -13.43 -4.85 -4.97
C ARG A 66 -14.53 -5.23 -5.97
N LEU A 67 -15.69 -4.58 -5.81
CA LEU A 67 -16.72 -4.60 -6.84
C LEU A 67 -16.16 -4.05 -8.16
N PRO A 68 -16.68 -4.50 -9.31
CA PRO A 68 -16.29 -3.95 -10.60
C PRO A 68 -16.50 -2.45 -10.61
N GLU A 69 -15.50 -1.73 -11.11
CA GLU A 69 -15.60 -0.28 -11.29
C GLU A 69 -16.63 -0.01 -12.38
N SER A 70 -17.64 0.80 -12.05
CA SER A 70 -18.81 0.99 -12.92
C SER A 70 -18.46 1.60 -14.27
N SER A 71 -17.34 2.32 -14.36
CA SER A 71 -16.83 2.87 -15.62
C SER A 71 -16.22 1.84 -16.58
N PHE A 72 -15.97 0.60 -16.13
CA PHE A 72 -15.50 -0.50 -16.99
C PHE A 72 -16.63 -1.43 -17.46
N MET A 73 -17.89 -1.14 -17.11
CA MET A 73 -19.09 -1.84 -17.60
C MET A 73 -19.80 -1.01 -18.66
#